data_AF-X1MQM0-F1
#
_entry.id   AF-X1MQM0-F1
#
_cell.length_a   1.000
_cell.length_b   1.000
_cell.length_c   1.000
_cell.angle_alpha   90.00
_cell.angle_beta   90.00
_cell.angle_gamma   90.00
#
_symmetry.space_group_name_H-M   'P 1'
#
loop_
_entity.id
_entity.type
_entity.pdbx_description
1 polymer ?
#
loop_
_entity_poly.entity_id
_entity_poly.type
_entity_poly.pdbx_seq_one_letter_code
_entity_poly.pdbx_strand_id
1 'polypeptide(L)'
;DIFLVHNGIIENYKELKQKLITEGHRFTSETDTEVLAHLIEKYFNNNLEQAVRRALKEVRGTYGIVVISKKEPQKIVAARLSSPIILGIGKDEFLVASDPAAIITYTRQVINLDDNEIAVLKPDDFFILKEKPMVSIEWSPKEVEKKDYPHFMLKEIMEEPDAIENAIRGRLIIKEGTVKLGGLDSVSERLKKINRLILVACGTAGYAAKVGKYMLEEYVGIFTDADIGSEFRYRKHILDKNTASVFVSQSGETADTLAG
;
A
#
# COMPACT_ATOMS: atom_id res chain seq x y z
N ASP A 1 23.84 -16.12 6.89
CA ASP A 1 23.74 -16.39 5.42
C ASP A 1 22.47 -15.87 4.75
N ILE A 2 21.52 -15.35 5.52
CA ILE A 2 20.27 -14.77 5.02
C ILE A 2 20.44 -13.26 4.87
N PHE A 3 19.91 -12.71 3.78
CA PHE A 3 19.84 -11.27 3.53
C PHE A 3 18.39 -10.90 3.23
N LEU A 4 17.97 -9.74 3.73
CA LEU A 4 16.58 -9.32 3.75
C LEU A 4 16.51 -7.81 3.54
N VAL A 5 15.55 -7.37 2.72
CA VAL A 5 15.04 -6.00 2.73
C VAL A 5 13.59 -6.02 3.23
N HIS A 6 13.21 -5.00 3.98
CA HIS A 6 11.95 -4.95 4.71
C HIS A 6 11.34 -3.54 4.65
N ASN A 7 10.07 -3.48 4.27
CA ASN A 7 9.23 -2.29 4.38
C ASN A 7 8.05 -2.60 5.31
N GLY A 8 8.00 -1.98 6.48
CA GLY A 8 6.98 -2.26 7.49
C GLY A 8 7.53 -2.12 8.90
N ILE A 9 6.75 -2.58 9.88
CA ILE A 9 7.11 -2.58 11.30
C ILE A 9 6.76 -3.94 11.91
N ILE A 10 7.75 -4.59 12.51
CA ILE A 10 7.55 -5.82 13.28
C ILE A 10 7.23 -5.45 14.73
N GLU A 11 5.95 -5.46 15.10
CA GLU A 11 5.46 -4.97 16.40
C GLU A 11 5.97 -5.79 17.59
N ASN A 12 6.15 -7.11 17.41
CA ASN A 12 6.63 -8.01 18.46
C ASN A 12 8.15 -8.28 18.40
N TYR A 13 8.93 -7.41 17.74
CA TYR A 13 10.38 -7.62 17.57
C TYR A 13 11.14 -7.77 18.90
N LYS A 14 10.72 -7.10 19.97
CA LYS A 14 11.39 -7.19 21.30
C LYS A 14 11.31 -8.60 21.88
N GLU A 15 10.12 -9.22 21.82
CA GLU A 15 9.90 -10.59 22.29
C GLU A 15 10.73 -11.59 21.48
N LEU A 16 10.69 -11.45 20.14
CA LEU A 16 11.44 -12.30 19.22
C LEU A 16 12.96 -12.15 19.41
N LYS A 17 13.45 -10.91 19.57
CA LYS A 17 14.87 -10.63 19.82
C LYS A 17 15.35 -11.28 21.11
N GLN A 18 14.58 -11.17 22.20
CA GLN A 18 14.95 -11.79 23.47
C GLN A 18 15.03 -13.31 23.36
N LYS A 19 14.07 -13.95 22.69
CA LYS A 19 14.07 -15.39 22.42
C LYS A 19 15.31 -15.82 21.61
N LEU A 20 15.61 -15.11 20.52
CA LEU A 20 16.77 -15.40 19.67
C LEU A 20 18.10 -15.22 20.41
N ILE A 21 18.21 -14.21 21.29
CA ILE A 21 19.39 -14.02 22.15
C ILE A 21 19.58 -15.23 23.08
N THR A 22 18.50 -15.73 23.70
CA THR A 22 18.58 -16.93 24.55
C THR A 22 18.97 -18.20 23.78
N GLU A 23 18.69 -18.24 22.49
CA GLU A 23 19.08 -19.31 21.57
C GLU A 23 20.50 -19.12 20.99
N GLY A 24 21.21 -18.06 21.38
CA GLY A 24 22.62 -17.81 21.04
C GLY A 24 22.85 -16.88 19.85
N HIS A 25 21.80 -16.27 19.28
CA HIS A 25 21.95 -15.29 18.20
C HIS A 25 22.59 -13.99 18.71
N ARG A 26 23.43 -13.36 17.87
CA ARG A 26 24.11 -12.10 18.17
C ARG A 26 23.62 -11.02 17.23
N PHE A 27 23.11 -9.94 17.80
CA PHE A 27 22.60 -8.78 17.09
C PHE A 27 23.65 -7.68 17.01
N THR A 28 23.67 -6.97 15.90
CA THR A 28 24.59 -5.85 15.61
C THR A 28 23.88 -4.53 15.39
N SER A 29 22.55 -4.54 15.27
CA SER A 29 21.69 -3.37 15.12
C SER A 29 20.54 -3.35 16.14
N GLU A 30 19.85 -2.22 16.15
CA GLU A 30 18.62 -2.02 16.92
C GLU A 30 17.36 -2.15 16.07
N THR A 31 17.51 -2.52 14.79
CA THR A 31 16.38 -2.63 13.87
C THR A 31 15.56 -3.88 14.14
N ASP A 32 14.25 -3.75 13.97
CA ASP A 32 13.31 -4.87 13.92
C ASP A 32 13.56 -5.79 12.71
N THR A 33 14.08 -5.23 11.62
CA THR A 33 14.46 -5.93 10.40
C THR A 33 15.54 -7.00 10.64
N GLU A 34 16.55 -6.71 11.47
CA GLU A 34 17.58 -7.70 11.83
C GLU A 34 16.99 -8.87 12.63
N VAL A 35 15.99 -8.62 13.46
CA VAL A 35 15.24 -9.67 14.19
C VAL A 35 14.58 -10.63 13.22
N LEU A 36 13.98 -10.12 12.15
CA LEU A 36 13.38 -10.95 11.12
C LEU A 36 14.42 -11.78 10.36
N ALA A 37 15.58 -11.22 10.05
CA ALA A 37 16.66 -11.96 9.40
C ALA A 37 17.16 -13.16 10.25
N HIS A 38 17.39 -12.95 11.55
CA HIS A 38 17.78 -14.03 12.46
C HIS A 38 16.66 -15.05 12.70
N LEU A 39 15.40 -14.61 12.73
CA LEU A 39 14.26 -15.51 12.85
C LEU A 39 14.15 -16.44 11.64
N ILE A 40 14.37 -15.93 10.43
CA ILE A 40 14.42 -16.74 9.21
C ILE A 40 15.62 -17.69 9.26
N GLU A 41 16.80 -17.21 9.67
CA GLU A 41 18.01 -18.02 9.81
C GLU A 41 17.80 -19.21 10.76
N LYS A 42 17.15 -19.01 11.90
CA LYS A 42 16.78 -20.07 12.85
C LYS A 42 16.01 -21.22 12.19
N TYR A 43 15.09 -20.89 11.28
CA TYR A 43 14.27 -21.88 10.57
C TYR A 43 14.90 -22.41 9.28
N PHE A 44 16.07 -21.91 8.90
CA PHE A 44 16.71 -22.27 7.65
C PHE A 44 17.31 -23.68 7.70
N ASN A 45 16.68 -24.59 6.97
CA ASN A 45 17.17 -25.96 6.76
C ASN A 45 17.20 -26.30 5.26
N ASN A 46 18.11 -25.64 4.52
CA ASN A 46 18.30 -25.78 3.06
C ASN A 46 17.00 -25.59 2.24
N ASN A 47 16.06 -24.80 2.78
CA ASN A 47 14.84 -24.40 2.09
C ASN A 47 14.40 -23.02 2.58
N LEU A 48 14.74 -22.00 1.80
CA LEU A 48 14.48 -20.60 2.12
C LEU A 48 12.99 -20.29 2.23
N GLU A 49 12.18 -20.82 1.31
CA GLU A 49 10.72 -20.62 1.34
C GLU A 49 10.13 -21.14 2.65
N GLN A 50 10.50 -22.36 3.04
CA GLN A 50 10.00 -22.94 4.28
C GLN A 50 10.48 -22.18 5.52
N ALA A 51 11.71 -21.67 5.50
CA ALA A 51 12.26 -20.85 6.58
C ALA A 51 11.47 -19.55 6.75
N VAL A 52 11.21 -18.84 5.64
CA VAL A 52 10.38 -17.61 5.63
C VAL A 52 8.97 -17.91 6.10
N ARG A 53 8.33 -18.97 5.57
CA ARG A 53 6.98 -19.39 5.96
C ARG A 53 6.85 -19.70 7.45
N ARG A 54 7.88 -20.26 8.07
CA ARG A 54 7.89 -20.57 9.51
C ARG A 54 8.11 -19.31 10.34
N ALA A 55 9.07 -18.48 9.96
CA ALA A 55 9.36 -17.22 10.64
C ALA A 55 8.13 -16.29 10.67
N LEU A 56 7.46 -16.11 9.53
CA LEU A 56 6.32 -15.20 9.42
C LEU A 56 5.10 -15.62 10.26
N LYS A 57 5.00 -16.87 10.72
CA LYS A 57 3.95 -17.30 11.65
C LYS A 57 4.11 -16.74 13.06
N GLU A 58 5.32 -16.31 13.42
CA GLU A 58 5.61 -15.70 14.72
C GLU A 58 5.61 -14.17 14.67
N VAL A 59 5.50 -13.57 13.49
CA VAL A 59 5.58 -12.12 13.27
C VAL A 59 4.22 -11.46 13.45
N ARG A 60 4.20 -10.30 14.11
CA ARG A 60 3.05 -9.39 14.20
C ARG A 60 3.43 -8.01 13.67
N GLY A 61 2.47 -7.32 13.04
CA GLY A 61 2.67 -6.00 12.46
C GLY A 61 2.46 -6.02 10.94
N THR A 62 3.20 -5.17 10.23
CA THR A 62 3.14 -5.05 8.77
C THR A 62 4.52 -5.34 8.18
N TYR A 63 4.55 -5.94 7.00
CA TYR A 63 5.80 -6.22 6.32
C TYR A 63 5.59 -6.40 4.81
N GLY A 64 6.57 -5.92 4.05
CA GLY A 64 6.81 -6.25 2.65
C GLY A 64 8.27 -6.63 2.59
N ILE A 65 8.56 -7.90 2.35
CA ILE A 65 9.91 -8.44 2.44
C ILE A 65 10.36 -9.10 1.16
N VAL A 66 11.67 -9.01 0.91
CA VAL A 66 12.36 -9.80 -0.11
C VAL A 66 13.60 -10.41 0.52
N VAL A 67 13.72 -11.73 0.44
CA VAL A 67 14.73 -12.54 1.13
C VAL A 67 15.55 -13.33 0.13
N ILE A 68 16.86 -13.34 0.33
CA ILE A 68 17.82 -14.18 -0.41
C ILE A 68 18.72 -14.92 0.56
N SER A 69 19.33 -16.01 0.08
CA SER A 69 20.29 -16.81 0.86
C SER A 69 21.50 -17.17 0.02
N LYS A 70 22.70 -17.04 0.60
CA LYS A 70 23.94 -17.53 -0.04
C LYS A 70 23.90 -19.03 -0.36
N LYS A 71 23.11 -19.80 0.40
CA LYS A 71 22.97 -21.25 0.22
C LYS A 71 21.98 -21.63 -0.89
N GLU A 72 21.14 -20.70 -1.33
CA GLU A 72 20.18 -20.87 -2.43
C GLU A 72 20.22 -19.64 -3.36
N PRO A 73 21.32 -19.42 -4.09
CA PRO A 73 21.60 -18.14 -4.77
C PRO A 73 20.66 -17.84 -5.94
N GLN A 74 19.96 -18.84 -6.47
CA GLN A 74 19.00 -18.69 -7.57
C GLN A 74 17.56 -18.60 -7.07
N LYS A 75 17.35 -18.20 -5.81
CA LYS A 75 16.01 -18.12 -5.21
C LYS A 75 15.83 -16.80 -4.47
N ILE A 76 14.75 -16.12 -4.82
CA ILE A 76 14.25 -14.96 -4.10
C ILE A 76 12.89 -15.33 -3.49
N VAL A 77 12.68 -15.03 -2.22
CA VAL A 77 11.38 -15.23 -1.56
C VAL A 77 10.84 -13.87 -1.16
N ALA A 78 9.68 -13.50 -1.69
CA ALA A 78 8.97 -12.28 -1.35
C ALA A 78 7.71 -12.60 -0.54
N ALA A 79 7.36 -11.74 0.42
CA ALA A 79 6.16 -11.92 1.22
C ALA A 79 5.55 -10.58 1.62
N ARG A 80 4.24 -10.55 1.81
CA ARG A 80 3.48 -9.34 2.12
C ARG A 80 2.48 -9.55 3.26
N LEU A 81 2.39 -8.55 4.12
CA LEU A 81 1.30 -8.26 5.04
C LEU A 81 1.17 -6.74 5.18
N SER A 82 0.18 -6.16 4.52
CA SER A 82 -0.21 -4.75 4.58
C SER A 82 0.82 -3.72 4.08
N SER A 83 2.02 -4.14 3.67
CA SER A 83 2.96 -3.33 2.89
C SER A 83 2.99 -3.83 1.43
N PRO A 84 2.93 -2.96 0.42
CA PRO A 84 2.86 -3.38 -0.98
C PRO A 84 4.08 -4.19 -1.43
N ILE A 85 3.81 -5.26 -2.17
CA ILE A 85 4.79 -5.98 -2.99
C ILE A 85 4.15 -6.34 -4.32
N ILE A 86 4.87 -6.04 -5.38
CA ILE A 86 4.48 -6.21 -6.78
C ILE A 86 5.56 -7.02 -7.48
N LEU A 87 5.14 -8.05 -8.21
CA LEU A 87 6.02 -8.78 -9.12
C LEU A 87 5.88 -8.21 -10.52
N GLY A 88 7.00 -7.87 -11.14
CA GLY A 88 7.09 -7.55 -12.57
C GLY A 88 7.47 -8.79 -13.37
N ILE A 89 6.71 -9.08 -14.43
CA ILE A 89 6.97 -10.19 -15.35
C ILE A 89 7.57 -9.62 -16.63
N GLY A 90 8.90 -9.73 -16.76
CA GLY A 90 9.63 -9.35 -17.96
C GLY A 90 9.65 -10.46 -19.01
N LYS A 91 10.41 -10.27 -20.08
CA LYS A 91 10.56 -11.28 -21.14
C LYS A 91 11.41 -12.47 -20.67
N ASP A 92 12.52 -12.19 -20.02
CA ASP A 92 13.52 -13.17 -19.56
C ASP A 92 13.99 -12.83 -18.12
N GLU A 93 13.14 -12.13 -17.37
CA GLU A 93 13.46 -11.66 -16.02
C GLU A 93 12.20 -11.52 -15.17
N PHE A 94 12.38 -11.62 -13.86
CA PHE A 94 11.35 -11.29 -12.88
C PHE A 94 11.88 -10.23 -11.91
N LEU A 95 11.01 -9.26 -11.62
CA LEU A 95 11.31 -8.12 -10.76
C LEU A 95 10.40 -8.15 -9.54
N VAL A 96 10.88 -7.64 -8.41
CA VAL A 96 10.06 -7.45 -7.21
C VAL A 96 10.30 -6.04 -6.70
N ALA A 97 9.22 -5.29 -6.48
CA ALA A 97 9.29 -3.94 -5.92
C ALA A 97 8.09 -3.66 -5.02
N SER A 98 8.19 -2.61 -4.21
CA SER A 98 7.05 -2.07 -3.45
C SER A 98 6.28 -1.00 -4.22
N ASP A 99 6.82 -0.50 -5.33
CA ASP A 99 6.23 0.58 -6.13
C ASP A 99 6.28 0.19 -7.62
N PRO A 100 5.16 0.29 -8.36
CA PRO A 100 5.14 -0.03 -9.79
C PRO A 100 6.05 0.87 -10.63
N ALA A 101 6.39 2.09 -10.18
CA ALA A 101 7.30 2.99 -10.88
C ALA A 101 8.71 2.39 -11.03
N ALA A 102 9.14 1.53 -10.11
CA ALA A 102 10.42 0.83 -10.19
C ALA A 102 10.42 -0.30 -11.24
N ILE A 103 9.24 -0.78 -11.64
CA ILE A 103 9.05 -1.91 -12.56
C ILE A 103 8.73 -1.44 -13.98
N ILE A 104 8.01 -0.32 -14.13
CA ILE A 104 7.39 0.09 -15.40
C ILE A 104 8.37 0.31 -16.55
N THR A 105 9.63 0.65 -16.25
CA THR A 105 10.70 0.82 -17.23
C THR A 105 11.13 -0.51 -17.87
N TYR A 106 10.91 -1.62 -17.17
CA TYR A 106 11.31 -2.96 -17.60
C TYR A 106 10.12 -3.76 -18.13
N THR A 107 8.97 -3.68 -17.47
CA THR A 107 7.75 -4.38 -17.89
C THR A 107 6.48 -3.66 -17.42
N ARG A 108 5.41 -3.83 -18.20
CA ARG A 108 4.06 -3.38 -17.83
C ARG A 108 3.22 -4.49 -17.21
N GLN A 109 3.64 -5.75 -17.32
CA GLN A 109 2.90 -6.89 -16.79
C GLN A 109 3.29 -7.10 -15.33
N VAL A 110 2.33 -6.97 -14.44
CA VAL A 110 2.56 -7.10 -13.00
C VAL A 110 1.55 -8.01 -12.32
N ILE A 111 1.97 -8.59 -11.20
CA ILE A 111 1.12 -9.32 -10.26
C ILE A 111 1.27 -8.68 -8.90
N ASN A 112 0.16 -8.19 -8.33
CA ASN A 112 0.14 -7.67 -6.97
C ASN A 112 0.01 -8.83 -5.99
N LEU A 113 0.90 -8.95 -4.99
CA LEU A 113 0.70 -9.88 -3.88
C LEU A 113 -0.41 -9.37 -2.94
N ASP A 114 -1.18 -10.29 -2.38
CA ASP A 114 -2.13 -10.01 -1.29
C ASP A 114 -1.46 -10.23 0.06
N ASP A 115 -2.14 -9.81 1.11
CA ASP A 115 -1.73 -10.06 2.48
C ASP A 115 -1.68 -11.56 2.79
N ASN A 116 -0.63 -11.95 3.50
CA ASN A 116 -0.26 -13.34 3.84
C ASN A 116 0.14 -14.20 2.65
N GLU A 117 0.42 -13.61 1.49
CA GLU A 117 0.97 -14.34 0.35
C GLU A 117 2.49 -14.33 0.33
N ILE A 118 3.03 -15.39 -0.27
CA ILE A 118 4.45 -15.58 -0.50
C ILE A 118 4.64 -15.93 -1.96
N ALA A 119 5.59 -15.25 -2.58
CA ALA A 119 6.09 -15.57 -3.90
C ALA A 119 7.52 -16.11 -3.82
N VAL A 120 7.81 -17.12 -4.65
CA VAL A 120 9.15 -17.67 -4.82
C VAL A 120 9.56 -17.47 -6.26
N LEU A 121 10.64 -16.73 -6.49
CA LEU A 121 11.15 -16.43 -7.82
C LEU A 121 12.47 -17.17 -8.03
N LYS A 122 12.61 -17.75 -9.22
CA LYS A 122 13.81 -18.38 -9.76
C LYS A 122 14.09 -17.76 -11.14
N PRO A 123 15.27 -17.99 -11.75
CA PRO A 123 15.59 -17.45 -13.08
C PRO A 123 14.53 -17.78 -14.15
N ASP A 124 14.02 -19.01 -14.14
CA ASP A 124 13.16 -19.52 -15.23
C ASP A 124 11.68 -19.64 -14.84
N ASP A 125 11.34 -19.45 -13.56
CA ASP A 125 9.99 -19.69 -13.06
C ASP A 125 9.69 -18.90 -11.78
N PHE A 126 8.42 -18.64 -11.53
CA PHE A 126 7.94 -18.09 -10.26
C PHE A 126 6.72 -18.84 -9.76
N PHE A 127 6.59 -18.92 -8.45
CA PHE A 127 5.47 -19.59 -7.79
C PHE A 127 4.80 -18.63 -6.81
N ILE A 128 3.47 -18.52 -6.90
CA ILE A 128 2.62 -17.86 -5.91
C ILE A 128 1.58 -18.88 -5.47
N LEU A 129 1.34 -18.98 -4.16
CA LEU A 129 0.42 -19.99 -3.59
C LEU A 129 -0.99 -19.93 -4.17
N LYS A 130 -1.46 -18.74 -4.58
CA LYS A 130 -2.73 -18.55 -5.26
C LYS A 130 -2.44 -18.05 -6.67
N GLU A 131 -3.03 -18.70 -7.67
CA GLU A 131 -3.00 -18.19 -9.04
C GLU A 131 -3.67 -16.82 -9.10
N LYS A 132 -3.02 -15.87 -9.77
CA LYS A 132 -3.47 -14.49 -9.88
C LYS A 132 -3.38 -14.01 -11.32
N PRO A 133 -4.35 -13.20 -11.77
CA PRO A 133 -4.27 -12.60 -13.09
C PRO A 133 -3.11 -11.59 -13.14
N MET A 134 -2.38 -11.59 -14.25
CA MET A 134 -1.48 -10.49 -14.57
C MET A 134 -2.31 -9.26 -14.94
N VAL A 135 -1.88 -8.11 -14.45
CA VAL A 135 -2.48 -6.81 -14.73
C VAL A 135 -1.47 -5.98 -15.51
N SER A 136 -1.94 -5.25 -16.52
CA SER A 136 -1.10 -4.30 -17.25
C SER A 136 -1.14 -2.95 -16.56
N ILE A 137 0.02 -2.36 -16.30
CA ILE A 137 0.14 -0.96 -15.88
C ILE A 137 -0.24 -0.05 -17.05
N GLU A 138 -1.30 0.75 -16.89
CA GLU A 138 -1.87 1.61 -17.94
C GLU A 138 -1.09 2.91 -18.18
N TRP A 139 -0.41 3.44 -17.15
CA TRP A 139 0.33 4.70 -17.23
C TRP A 139 1.63 4.56 -18.02
N SER A 140 2.12 5.65 -18.59
CA SER A 140 3.39 5.65 -19.34
C SER A 140 4.56 6.07 -18.44
N PRO A 141 5.79 5.54 -18.65
CA PRO A 141 6.98 5.99 -17.92
C PRO A 141 7.20 7.52 -17.98
N LYS A 142 6.76 8.16 -19.08
CA LYS A 142 6.83 9.62 -19.29
C LYS A 142 6.01 10.44 -18.29
N GLU A 143 5.01 9.85 -17.65
CA GLU A 143 4.22 10.52 -16.59
C GLU A 143 5.01 10.61 -15.28
N VAL A 144 5.95 9.68 -15.06
CA VAL A 144 6.80 9.56 -13.87
C VAL A 144 8.12 10.33 -14.01
N GLU A 145 8.45 10.81 -15.20
CA GLU A 145 9.65 11.62 -15.44
C GLU A 145 9.40 13.11 -15.17
N LYS A 146 10.48 13.86 -14.92
CA LYS A 146 10.39 15.33 -14.73
C LYS A 146 9.99 16.09 -16.00
N LYS A 147 9.90 15.43 -17.16
CA LYS A 147 9.78 16.07 -18.49
C LYS A 147 10.84 17.19 -18.62
N ASP A 148 10.46 18.35 -19.15
CA ASP A 148 11.35 19.52 -19.31
C ASP A 148 11.48 20.38 -18.03
N TYR A 149 10.93 19.93 -16.89
CA TYR A 149 10.98 20.70 -15.64
C TYR A 149 12.22 20.35 -14.80
N PRO A 150 12.79 21.33 -14.08
CA PRO A 150 13.95 21.10 -13.20
C PRO A 150 13.62 20.23 -11.96
N HIS A 151 12.37 20.30 -11.46
CA HIS A 151 11.92 19.62 -10.25
C HIS A 151 10.53 19.01 -10.43
N PHE A 152 10.27 17.87 -9.76
CA PHE A 152 8.95 17.22 -9.76
C PHE A 152 7.85 18.12 -9.22
N MET A 153 8.11 18.82 -8.11
CA MET A 153 7.15 19.77 -7.54
C MET A 153 6.71 20.84 -8.56
N LEU A 154 7.65 21.38 -9.35
CA LEU A 154 7.30 22.36 -10.38
C LEU A 154 6.50 21.72 -11.51
N LYS A 155 6.87 20.52 -11.97
CA LYS A 155 6.08 19.76 -12.95
C LYS A 155 4.64 19.57 -12.44
N GLU A 156 4.47 19.07 -11.22
CA GLU A 156 3.15 18.78 -10.63
C GLU A 156 2.30 20.04 -10.50
N ILE A 157 2.87 21.16 -10.03
CA ILE A 157 2.18 22.46 -9.99
C ILE A 157 1.71 22.88 -11.39
N MET A 158 2.57 22.73 -12.40
CA MET A 158 2.25 23.14 -13.77
C MET A 158 1.28 22.18 -14.47
N GLU A 159 1.18 20.93 -14.01
CA GLU A 159 0.26 19.90 -14.51
C GLU A 159 -1.12 19.95 -13.82
N GLU A 160 -1.34 20.81 -12.82
CA GLU A 160 -2.63 20.96 -12.13
C GLU A 160 -3.84 21.16 -13.08
N PRO A 161 -3.77 21.97 -14.16
CA PRO A 161 -4.89 22.11 -15.09
C PRO A 161 -5.31 20.79 -15.73
N ASP A 162 -4.34 20.00 -16.20
CA ASP A 162 -4.57 18.69 -16.81
C ASP A 162 -5.08 17.68 -15.77
N ALA A 163 -4.53 17.74 -14.56
CA ALA A 163 -4.96 16.88 -13.44
C ALA A 163 -6.42 17.14 -13.08
N ILE A 164 -6.85 18.40 -13.02
CA ILE A 164 -8.25 18.78 -12.79
C ILE A 164 -9.13 18.31 -13.94
N GLU A 165 -8.72 18.51 -15.21
CA GLU A 165 -9.49 18.03 -16.37
C GLU A 165 -9.68 16.51 -16.30
N ASN A 166 -8.63 15.75 -15.98
CA ASN A 166 -8.70 14.30 -15.84
C ASN A 166 -9.55 13.87 -14.63
N ALA A 167 -9.53 14.63 -13.53
CA ALA A 167 -10.39 14.38 -12.38
C ALA A 167 -11.88 14.58 -12.68
N ILE A 168 -12.26 15.44 -13.64
CA ILE A 168 -13.66 15.64 -14.05
C ILE A 168 -14.05 14.86 -15.31
N ARG A 169 -13.08 14.38 -16.10
CA ARG A 169 -13.29 13.68 -17.37
C ARG A 169 -14.23 12.49 -17.21
N GLY A 170 -15.29 12.44 -18.02
CA GLY A 170 -16.29 11.38 -17.98
C GLY A 170 -17.21 11.38 -16.75
N ARG A 171 -17.05 12.32 -15.81
CA ARG A 171 -17.88 12.45 -14.60
C ARG A 171 -18.92 13.56 -14.69
N LEU A 172 -18.86 14.42 -15.72
CA LEU A 172 -19.83 15.49 -15.96
C LEU A 172 -20.80 15.09 -17.08
N ILE A 173 -22.11 15.17 -16.81
CA ILE A 173 -23.16 15.06 -17.81
C ILE A 173 -23.66 16.48 -18.11
N ILE A 174 -22.94 17.19 -18.97
CA ILE A 174 -23.12 18.63 -19.23
C ILE A 174 -24.55 18.96 -19.65
N LYS A 175 -25.16 18.14 -20.53
CA LYS A 175 -26.51 18.36 -21.04
C LYS A 175 -27.58 18.36 -19.94
N GLU A 176 -27.34 17.63 -18.87
CA GLU A 176 -28.27 17.45 -17.74
C GLU A 176 -27.89 18.32 -16.54
N GLY A 177 -26.73 18.99 -16.58
CA GLY A 177 -26.22 19.77 -15.45
C GLY A 177 -25.92 18.90 -14.21
N THR A 178 -25.59 17.62 -14.41
CA THR A 178 -25.38 16.65 -13.33
C THR A 178 -24.04 15.92 -13.43
N VAL A 179 -23.73 15.13 -12.40
CA VAL A 179 -22.50 14.33 -12.30
C VAL A 179 -22.82 12.84 -12.33
N LYS A 180 -21.88 12.04 -12.85
CA LYS A 180 -21.90 10.58 -12.75
C LYS A 180 -20.61 10.09 -12.12
N LEU A 181 -20.74 9.52 -10.92
CA LEU A 181 -19.65 8.94 -10.15
C LEU A 181 -19.84 7.43 -10.10
N GLY A 182 -19.46 6.73 -11.18
CA GLY A 182 -19.76 5.29 -11.34
C GLY A 182 -19.25 4.40 -10.20
N GLY A 183 -18.14 4.79 -9.54
CA GLY A 183 -17.62 4.09 -8.36
C GLY A 183 -18.56 4.11 -7.13
N LEU A 184 -19.58 4.98 -7.13
CA LEU A 184 -20.55 5.12 -6.05
C LEU A 184 -21.94 4.59 -6.42
N ASP A 185 -22.15 4.07 -7.63
CA ASP A 185 -23.48 3.66 -8.12
C ASP A 185 -24.10 2.59 -7.20
N SER A 186 -23.28 1.63 -6.72
CA SER A 186 -23.70 0.54 -5.82
C SER A 186 -24.17 1.00 -4.43
N VAL A 187 -23.76 2.20 -4.00
CA VAL A 187 -24.08 2.77 -2.68
C VAL A 187 -24.94 4.02 -2.75
N SER A 188 -25.35 4.45 -3.95
CA SER A 188 -26.11 5.68 -4.20
C SER A 188 -27.37 5.82 -3.33
N GLU A 189 -28.20 4.77 -3.23
CA GLU A 189 -29.42 4.77 -2.41
C GLU A 189 -29.15 4.86 -0.91
N ARG A 190 -27.97 4.41 -0.45
CA ARG A 190 -27.54 4.58 0.95
C ARG A 190 -27.06 6.01 1.19
N LEU A 191 -26.30 6.58 0.24
CA LEU A 191 -25.83 7.96 0.31
C LEU A 191 -26.95 9.00 0.29
N LYS A 192 -28.14 8.67 -0.22
CA LYS A 192 -29.31 9.56 -0.10
C LYS A 192 -29.91 9.64 1.31
N LYS A 193 -29.57 8.69 2.18
CA LYS A 193 -30.17 8.56 3.53
C LYS A 193 -29.24 9.06 4.63
N ILE A 194 -27.99 9.38 4.31
CA ILE A 194 -27.04 9.87 5.30
C ILE A 194 -27.37 11.30 5.70
N ASN A 195 -27.17 11.61 6.97
CA ASN A 195 -27.34 12.95 7.52
C ASN A 195 -26.03 13.47 8.14
N ARG A 196 -24.97 12.65 8.14
CA ARG A 196 -23.64 13.01 8.60
C ARG A 196 -22.55 12.41 7.73
N LEU A 197 -21.54 13.23 7.42
CA LEU A 197 -20.29 12.82 6.77
C LEU A 197 -19.11 13.04 7.71
N ILE A 198 -18.14 12.12 7.68
CA ILE A 198 -16.86 12.27 8.35
C ILE A 198 -15.75 12.07 7.33
N LEU A 199 -15.00 13.11 7.05
CA LEU A 199 -13.85 13.08 6.15
C LEU A 199 -12.60 12.77 6.97
N VAL A 200 -11.97 11.63 6.74
CA VAL A 200 -10.79 11.18 7.49
C VAL A 200 -9.57 11.24 6.58
N ALA A 201 -8.54 11.97 7.01
CA ALA A 201 -7.33 12.18 6.22
C ALA A 201 -6.12 12.57 7.08
N CYS A 202 -4.93 12.55 6.50
CA CYS A 202 -3.70 13.02 7.16
C CYS A 202 -2.97 14.07 6.29
N GLY A 203 -2.24 14.98 6.94
CA GLY A 203 -1.40 15.98 6.26
C GLY A 203 -2.18 16.84 5.25
N THR A 204 -1.65 16.97 4.03
CA THR A 204 -2.25 17.80 2.97
C THR A 204 -3.68 17.39 2.62
N ALA A 205 -3.98 16.08 2.62
CA ALA A 205 -5.33 15.58 2.39
C ALA A 205 -6.32 16.02 3.49
N GLY A 206 -5.83 16.26 4.72
CA GLY A 206 -6.61 16.87 5.80
C GLY A 206 -7.04 18.31 5.50
N TYR A 207 -6.22 19.10 4.81
CA TYR A 207 -6.62 20.44 4.37
C TYR A 207 -7.67 20.36 3.25
N ALA A 208 -7.52 19.44 2.29
CA ALA A 208 -8.52 19.20 1.26
C ALA A 208 -9.87 18.77 1.87
N ALA A 209 -9.85 17.88 2.88
CA ALA A 209 -11.03 17.48 3.63
C ALA A 209 -11.70 18.68 4.34
N LYS A 210 -10.92 19.57 4.96
CA LYS A 210 -11.46 20.80 5.57
C LYS A 210 -12.14 21.72 4.56
N VAL A 211 -11.59 21.89 3.37
CA VAL A 211 -12.25 22.66 2.29
C VAL A 211 -13.52 21.93 1.82
N GLY A 212 -13.44 20.62 1.61
CA GLY A 212 -14.58 19.79 1.20
C GLY A 212 -15.73 19.84 2.21
N LYS A 213 -15.43 19.91 3.51
CA LYS A 213 -16.45 20.13 4.57
C LYS A 213 -17.29 21.38 4.29
N TYR A 214 -16.66 22.53 4.03
CA TYR A 214 -17.41 23.77 3.75
C TYR A 214 -18.30 23.61 2.53
N MET A 215 -17.80 23.00 1.46
CA MET A 215 -18.57 22.79 0.23
C MET A 215 -19.76 21.85 0.44
N LEU A 216 -19.58 20.77 1.21
CA LEU A 216 -20.64 19.81 1.50
C LEU A 216 -21.72 20.42 2.42
N GLU A 217 -21.32 21.19 3.43
CA GLU A 217 -22.26 21.89 4.31
C GLU A 217 -23.05 22.96 3.53
N GLU A 218 -22.39 23.74 2.65
CA GLU A 218 -23.03 24.81 1.88
C GLU A 218 -23.98 24.29 0.79
N TYR A 219 -23.53 23.34 -0.03
CA TYR A 219 -24.29 22.92 -1.21
C TYR A 219 -25.21 21.73 -0.96
N VAL A 220 -24.89 20.88 0.02
CA VAL A 220 -25.68 19.67 0.33
C VAL A 220 -26.49 19.84 1.63
N GLY A 221 -26.04 20.68 2.56
CA GLY A 221 -26.73 20.89 3.84
C GLY A 221 -26.57 19.72 4.82
N ILE A 222 -25.52 18.91 4.67
CA ILE A 222 -25.24 17.75 5.52
C ILE A 222 -24.16 18.07 6.55
N PHE A 223 -24.36 17.63 7.80
CA PHE A 223 -23.37 17.85 8.87
C PHE A 223 -22.08 17.10 8.52
N THR A 224 -20.97 17.82 8.36
CA THR A 224 -19.72 17.24 7.89
C THR A 224 -18.58 17.53 8.86
N ASP A 225 -17.87 16.49 9.32
CA ASP A 225 -16.63 16.63 10.09
C ASP A 225 -15.42 16.35 9.20
N ALA A 226 -14.28 16.98 9.50
CA ALA A 226 -12.98 16.65 8.92
C ALA A 226 -12.03 16.30 10.06
N ASP A 227 -11.62 15.03 10.13
CA ASP A 227 -10.83 14.49 11.23
C ASP A 227 -9.44 14.01 10.77
N ILE A 228 -8.48 14.08 11.68
CA ILE A 228 -7.11 13.63 11.42
C ILE A 228 -7.06 12.12 11.68
N GLY A 229 -6.60 11.33 10.70
CA GLY A 229 -6.60 9.86 10.78
C GLY A 229 -5.95 9.31 12.06
N SER A 230 -4.84 9.92 12.50
CA SER A 230 -4.15 9.53 13.73
C SER A 230 -5.02 9.69 14.98
N GLU A 231 -5.86 10.73 15.05
CA GLU A 231 -6.78 10.94 16.19
C GLU A 231 -8.05 10.12 16.05
N PHE A 232 -8.56 10.00 14.81
CA PHE A 232 -9.74 9.22 14.48
C PHE A 232 -9.57 7.77 14.97
N ARG A 233 -8.39 7.17 14.79
CA ARG A 233 -8.11 5.79 15.22
C ARG A 233 -8.23 5.55 16.72
N TYR A 234 -7.83 6.51 17.55
CA TYR A 234 -7.74 6.31 19.01
C TYR A 234 -8.94 6.86 19.79
N ARG A 235 -9.87 7.53 19.11
CA ARG A 235 -11.06 8.11 19.74
C ARG A 235 -12.27 7.20 19.58
N LYS A 236 -13.12 7.15 20.61
CA LYS A 236 -14.44 6.52 20.52
C LYS A 236 -15.41 7.41 19.73
N HIS A 237 -15.85 6.92 18.57
CA HIS A 237 -16.83 7.62 17.73
C HIS A 237 -18.26 7.27 18.07
N ILE A 238 -19.15 8.25 17.90
CA ILE A 238 -20.59 8.07 17.96
C ILE A 238 -21.08 8.01 16.51
N LEU A 239 -21.13 6.79 15.98
CA LEU A 239 -21.58 6.50 14.62
C LEU A 239 -22.99 5.90 14.67
N ASP A 240 -23.83 6.30 13.72
CA ASP A 240 -25.13 5.68 13.49
C ASP A 240 -25.23 5.11 12.06
N LYS A 241 -26.36 4.47 11.75
CA LYS A 241 -26.63 3.89 10.43
C LYS A 241 -26.76 4.91 9.29
N ASN A 242 -26.84 6.21 9.62
CA ASN A 242 -26.99 7.33 8.70
C ASN A 242 -25.70 8.18 8.64
N THR A 243 -24.59 7.66 9.17
CA THR A 243 -23.26 8.30 9.14
C THR A 243 -22.41 7.60 8.08
N ALA A 244 -21.76 8.37 7.20
CA ALA A 244 -20.77 7.84 6.26
C ALA A 244 -19.39 8.44 6.52
N SER A 245 -18.34 7.62 6.39
CA SER A 245 -16.95 8.06 6.45
C SER A 245 -16.33 8.04 5.06
N VAL A 246 -15.59 9.09 4.72
CA VAL A 246 -14.83 9.21 3.46
C VAL A 246 -13.37 9.33 3.81
N PHE A 247 -12.58 8.37 3.36
CA PHE A 247 -11.14 8.31 3.59
C PHE A 247 -10.42 8.96 2.42
N VAL A 248 -9.68 10.05 2.68
CA VAL A 248 -9.00 10.83 1.64
C VAL A 248 -7.50 10.60 1.74
N SER A 249 -6.93 9.92 0.75
CA SER A 249 -5.49 9.65 0.65
C SER A 249 -5.05 9.65 -0.81
N GLN A 250 -3.89 10.26 -1.10
CA GLN A 250 -3.29 10.21 -2.43
C GLN A 250 -2.65 8.85 -2.71
N SER A 251 -1.92 8.29 -1.73
CA SER A 251 -1.24 7.00 -1.92
C SER A 251 -2.16 5.80 -1.74
N GLY A 252 -3.29 5.98 -1.02
CA GLY A 252 -4.14 4.85 -0.61
C GLY A 252 -3.51 3.95 0.46
N GLU A 253 -2.29 4.27 0.91
CA GLU A 253 -1.48 3.46 1.83
C GLU A 253 -1.20 4.15 3.17
N THR A 254 -1.76 5.35 3.37
CA THR A 254 -1.59 6.10 4.61
C THR A 254 -2.13 5.26 5.78
N ALA A 255 -1.23 4.70 6.58
CA ALA A 255 -1.55 3.68 7.58
C ALA A 255 -2.66 4.12 8.56
N ASP A 256 -2.64 5.38 8.98
CA ASP A 256 -3.66 5.93 9.88
C ASP A 256 -5.02 6.12 9.23
N THR A 257 -5.07 6.29 7.90
CA THR A 257 -6.31 6.36 7.13
C THR A 257 -6.86 4.96 6.82
N LEU A 258 -5.99 3.96 6.65
CA LEU A 258 -6.38 2.56 6.44
C LEU A 258 -6.83 1.83 7.71
N ALA A 259 -6.29 2.23 8.86
CA ALA A 259 -6.61 1.63 10.16
C ALA A 259 -7.80 2.32 10.87
N GLY A 260 -8.36 3.38 10.27
CA GLY A 260 -9.49 4.15 10.78
C GLY A 260 -10.85 3.58 10.43
#